data_AF-A0A7Y6Y2I5-F1
#
_entry.id   AF-A0A7Y6Y2I5-F1
#
_cell.length_a   1.000
_cell.length_b   1.000
_cell.length_c   1.000
_cell.angle_alpha   90.00
_cell.angle_beta   90.00
_cell.angle_gamma   90.00
#
_symmetry.space_group_name_H-M   'P 1'
#
loop_
_entity.id
_entity.type
_entity.pdbx_description
1 polymer ?
#
loop_
_entity_poly.entity_id
_entity_poly.type
_entity_poly.pdbx_seq_one_letter_code
_entity_poly.pdbx_strand_id
1 'polypeptide(L)'
;NWRAFANAGVNYVYSPGGFYGNYSLDFPVSMGGYTFSPNPDEPILVHMVHVPTAPGLTSREQHKAGRYAMYGTPFEDFEDAAIQQLTEALGPYGFDAERDIAAITVNRWPHGYAYEYNELFDGDWSPKKGPHITARARVGKLAIANSDSSAYAYVNGAVDAAIRATEELFGTA
;
A
#
# COMPACT_ATOMS: atom_id res chain seq x y z
N ASN A 1 21.99 11.60 -0.58
CA ASN A 1 22.98 10.50 -0.59
C ASN A 1 22.34 9.31 0.13
N TRP A 2 22.80 8.09 -0.12
CA TRP A 2 22.38 6.87 0.59
C TRP A 2 23.58 6.07 1.11
N ARG A 3 24.66 6.78 1.48
CA ARG A 3 25.91 6.17 1.97
C ARG A 3 25.70 5.24 3.16
N ALA A 4 24.79 5.57 4.07
CA ALA A 4 24.53 4.72 5.24
C ALA A 4 23.98 3.34 4.85
N PHE A 5 23.09 3.27 3.85
CA PHE A 5 22.62 2.00 3.29
C PHE A 5 23.75 1.21 2.61
N ALA A 6 24.59 1.91 1.82
CA ALA A 6 25.75 1.30 1.18
C ALA A 6 26.76 0.74 2.20
N ASN A 7 27.06 1.49 3.25
CA ASN A 7 27.95 1.10 4.33
C ASN A 7 27.40 -0.09 5.14
N ALA A 8 26.08 -0.15 5.33
CA ALA A 8 25.39 -1.28 5.95
C ALA A 8 25.33 -2.51 5.04
N GLY A 9 25.56 -2.36 3.73
CA GLY A 9 25.46 -3.43 2.75
C GLY A 9 24.01 -3.88 2.49
N VAL A 10 23.03 -3.00 2.70
CA VAL A 10 21.60 -3.32 2.59
C VAL A 10 20.87 -2.34 1.67
N ASN A 11 19.86 -2.84 0.96
CA ASN A 11 18.91 -2.02 0.21
C ASN A 11 17.47 -2.15 0.76
N TYR A 12 17.25 -3.09 1.67
CA TYR A 12 15.96 -3.47 2.24
C TYR A 12 16.17 -3.89 3.68
N VAL A 13 15.31 -3.41 4.58
CA VAL A 13 15.32 -3.76 5.99
C VAL A 13 13.91 -4.20 6.39
N TYR A 14 13.84 -5.31 7.11
CA TYR A 14 12.60 -5.87 7.65
C TYR A 14 12.57 -5.72 9.16
N SER A 15 11.50 -5.11 9.69
CA SER A 15 11.31 -4.85 11.12
C SER A 15 9.90 -5.26 11.55
N PRO A 16 9.64 -6.57 11.76
CA PRO A 16 8.29 -7.10 12.00
C PRO A 16 7.53 -6.46 13.17
N GLY A 17 8.25 -6.00 14.20
CA GLY A 17 7.68 -5.35 15.38
C GLY A 17 7.82 -3.82 15.38
N GLY A 18 8.43 -3.26 14.34
CA GLY A 18 8.59 -1.81 14.18
C GLY A 18 7.30 -1.16 13.69
N PHE A 19 7.22 0.16 13.83
CA PHE A 19 6.10 0.93 13.30
C PHE A 19 6.03 0.78 11.77
N TYR A 20 7.11 1.08 11.06
CA TYR A 20 7.31 0.64 9.69
C TYR A 20 7.83 -0.79 9.69
N GLY A 21 7.01 -1.71 9.16
CA GLY A 21 7.30 -3.14 9.10
C GLY A 21 8.45 -3.47 8.14
N ASN A 22 8.68 -2.63 7.15
CA ASN A 22 9.85 -2.67 6.27
C ASN A 22 10.15 -1.29 5.68
N TYR A 23 11.38 -1.13 5.22
CA TYR A 23 11.78 0.01 4.39
C TYR A 23 12.90 -0.36 3.43
N SER A 24 12.90 0.27 2.26
CA SER A 24 13.83 -0.03 1.17
C SER A 24 14.19 1.18 0.35
N LEU A 25 15.36 1.12 -0.28
CA LEU A 25 15.72 2.04 -1.36
C LEU A 25 14.75 1.89 -2.53
N ASP A 26 14.51 2.98 -3.24
CA ASP A 26 13.68 2.99 -4.44
C ASP A 26 14.17 2.00 -5.50
N PHE A 27 13.23 1.47 -6.28
CA PHE A 27 13.56 0.52 -7.33
C PHE A 27 14.28 1.24 -8.47
N PRO A 28 15.38 0.69 -9.05
CA PRO A 28 16.22 1.41 -10.00
C PRO A 28 15.59 1.49 -11.41
N VAL A 29 14.53 2.30 -11.55
CA VAL A 29 13.82 2.52 -12.81
C VAL A 29 14.12 3.92 -13.35
N SER A 30 14.54 4.00 -14.62
CA SER A 30 14.63 5.27 -15.36
C SER A 30 13.53 5.33 -16.41
N MET A 31 12.72 6.39 -16.40
CA MET A 31 11.61 6.55 -17.35
C MET A 31 11.19 8.02 -17.49
N GLY A 32 10.87 8.47 -18.72
CA GLY A 32 10.19 9.75 -18.94
C GLY A 32 10.94 10.99 -18.45
N GLY A 33 12.29 10.95 -18.44
CA GLY A 33 13.13 12.04 -17.92
C GLY A 33 13.54 11.88 -16.45
N TYR A 34 12.98 10.90 -15.73
CA TYR A 34 13.51 10.45 -14.43
C TYR A 34 14.65 9.45 -14.64
N THR A 35 15.71 9.59 -13.84
CA THR A 35 16.84 8.67 -13.78
C THR A 35 17.03 8.22 -12.34
N PHE A 36 17.14 6.90 -12.11
CA PHE A 36 17.37 6.38 -10.77
C PHE A 36 18.74 6.83 -10.23
N SER A 37 18.89 6.82 -8.90
CA SER A 37 20.14 7.13 -8.20
C SER A 37 21.16 6.00 -8.35
N PRO A 38 22.23 6.15 -9.15
CA PRO A 38 23.12 5.05 -9.50
C PRO A 38 24.29 4.85 -8.53
N ASN A 39 24.55 5.82 -7.64
CA ASN A 39 25.65 5.76 -6.68
C ASN A 39 25.24 6.34 -5.31
N PRO A 40 25.91 5.91 -4.22
CA PRO A 40 25.56 6.34 -2.85
C PRO A 40 25.66 7.83 -2.57
N ASP A 41 26.32 8.62 -3.41
CA ASP A 41 26.48 10.06 -3.19
C ASP A 41 25.24 10.85 -3.62
N GLU A 42 24.38 10.26 -4.44
CA GLU A 42 23.17 10.88 -4.96
C GLU A 42 21.96 10.73 -4.02
N PRO A 43 20.98 11.66 -4.05
CA PRO A 43 19.72 11.49 -3.32
C PRO A 43 18.95 10.28 -3.85
N ILE A 44 18.14 9.65 -2.99
CA ILE A 44 17.26 8.54 -3.35
C ILE A 44 16.03 8.58 -2.43
N LEU A 45 14.92 8.02 -2.91
CA LEU A 45 13.75 7.79 -2.05
C LEU A 45 13.94 6.53 -1.21
N VAL A 46 13.54 6.61 0.05
CA VAL A 46 13.36 5.45 0.92
C VAL A 46 11.87 5.22 1.08
N HIS A 47 11.39 4.07 0.60
CA HIS A 47 10.01 3.67 0.77
C HIS A 47 9.86 2.92 2.08
N MET A 48 8.98 3.39 2.97
CA MET A 48 8.71 2.77 4.28
C MET A 48 7.24 2.35 4.37
N VAL A 49 6.97 1.12 4.81
CA VAL A 49 5.63 0.53 4.80
C VAL A 49 5.12 0.32 6.23
N HIS A 50 4.01 0.98 6.56
CA HIS A 50 3.24 0.73 7.78
C HIS A 50 1.90 0.09 7.42
N VAL A 51 1.63 -1.11 7.97
CA VAL A 51 0.34 -1.79 7.86
C VAL A 51 -0.19 -1.99 9.28
N PRO A 52 -1.14 -1.17 9.75
CA PRO A 52 -1.68 -1.32 11.09
C PRO A 52 -2.46 -2.62 11.18
N THR A 53 -2.14 -3.42 12.20
CA THR A 53 -2.81 -4.70 12.49
C THR A 53 -3.44 -4.67 13.88
N ALA A 54 -4.46 -5.48 14.12
CA ALA A 54 -5.10 -5.62 15.42
C ALA A 54 -5.29 -7.12 15.75
N PRO A 55 -4.20 -7.84 16.06
CA PRO A 55 -4.25 -9.28 16.30
C PRO A 55 -5.31 -9.66 17.33
N GLY A 56 -6.03 -10.75 17.08
CA GLY A 56 -7.14 -11.22 17.92
C GLY A 56 -8.54 -10.86 17.41
N LEU A 57 -8.65 -9.89 16.50
CA LEU A 57 -9.91 -9.60 15.80
C LEU A 57 -10.06 -10.40 14.50
N THR A 58 -11.28 -10.50 13.96
CA THR A 58 -11.49 -11.05 12.60
C THR A 58 -10.81 -10.17 11.55
N SER A 59 -10.46 -10.72 10.38
CA SER A 59 -9.80 -9.95 9.31
C SER A 59 -10.53 -8.64 8.97
N ARG A 60 -11.86 -8.68 8.85
CA ARG A 60 -12.68 -7.49 8.56
C ARG A 60 -12.66 -6.45 9.68
N GLU A 61 -12.61 -6.89 10.93
CA GLU A 61 -12.50 -5.99 12.08
C GLU A 61 -11.09 -5.40 12.18
N GLN A 62 -10.04 -6.17 11.87
CA GLN A 62 -8.67 -5.66 11.78
C GLN A 62 -8.54 -4.57 10.73
N HIS A 63 -9.11 -4.75 9.53
CA HIS A 63 -9.12 -3.72 8.50
C HIS A 63 -9.82 -2.42 8.97
N LYS A 64 -10.95 -2.55 9.68
CA LYS A 64 -11.64 -1.38 10.26
C LYS A 64 -10.80 -0.71 11.33
N ALA A 65 -10.22 -1.47 12.26
CA ALA A 65 -9.37 -0.95 13.32
C ALA A 65 -8.13 -0.25 12.75
N GLY A 66 -7.45 -0.87 11.79
CA GLY A 66 -6.29 -0.31 11.11
C GLY A 66 -6.62 0.96 10.33
N ARG A 67 -7.79 1.03 9.69
CA ARG A 67 -8.28 2.27 9.07
C ARG A 67 -8.44 3.40 10.08
N TYR A 68 -9.09 3.14 11.21
CA TYR A 68 -9.28 4.16 12.24
C TYR A 68 -7.94 4.60 12.85
N ALA A 69 -7.03 3.65 13.10
CA ALA A 69 -5.68 3.96 13.54
C ALA A 69 -4.98 4.89 12.54
N MET A 70 -4.93 4.53 11.25
CA MET A 70 -4.27 5.32 10.22
C MET A 70 -4.84 6.74 10.06
N TYR A 71 -6.15 6.92 10.21
CA TYR A 71 -6.79 8.25 10.20
C TYR A 71 -6.57 9.05 11.48
N GLY A 72 -6.48 8.36 12.62
CA GLY A 72 -6.28 8.98 13.93
C GLY A 72 -4.84 9.36 14.21
N THR A 73 -3.87 8.71 13.55
CA THR A 73 -2.43 8.98 13.74
C THR A 73 -2.04 10.31 13.08
N PRO A 74 -1.60 11.30 13.87
CA PRO A 74 -1.05 12.56 13.39
C PRO A 74 0.16 12.34 12.46
N PHE A 75 0.52 13.33 11.66
CA PHE A 75 1.67 13.21 10.76
C PHE A 75 2.98 13.05 11.55
N GLU A 76 3.07 13.78 12.66
CA GLU A 76 4.21 13.85 13.57
C GLU A 76 4.59 12.45 14.08
N ASP A 77 3.61 11.63 14.45
CA ASP A 77 3.85 10.24 14.89
C ASP A 77 4.46 9.37 13.77
N PHE A 78 4.04 9.58 12.50
CA PHE A 78 4.64 8.88 11.35
C PHE A 78 6.07 9.35 11.09
N GLU A 79 6.32 10.66 11.22
CA GLU A 79 7.61 11.30 11.02
C GLU A 79 8.62 10.86 12.10
N ASP A 80 8.24 10.94 13.38
CA ASP A 80 9.06 10.54 14.52
C ASP A 80 9.44 9.06 14.42
N ALA A 81 8.48 8.19 14.07
CA ALA A 81 8.76 6.77 13.88
C ALA A 81 9.74 6.50 12.73
N ALA A 82 9.67 7.28 11.64
CA ALA A 82 10.55 7.13 10.49
C ALA A 82 11.98 7.54 10.86
N ILE A 83 12.12 8.71 11.49
CA ILE A 83 13.40 9.24 11.98
C ILE A 83 14.01 8.26 12.97
N GLN A 84 13.23 7.77 13.93
CA GLN A 84 13.70 6.83 14.95
C GLN A 84 14.20 5.54 14.31
N GLN A 85 13.39 4.85 13.50
CA GLN A 85 13.78 3.56 12.93
C GLN A 85 14.98 3.66 11.98
N LEU A 86 15.08 4.73 11.19
CA LEU A 86 16.24 4.96 10.33
C LEU A 86 17.50 5.26 11.16
N THR A 87 17.38 6.08 12.20
CA THR A 87 18.49 6.41 13.10
C THR A 87 19.00 5.18 13.85
N GLU A 88 18.10 4.37 14.39
CA GLU A 88 18.47 3.16 15.12
C GLU A 88 19.14 2.12 14.21
N ALA A 89 18.63 1.93 13.00
CA ALA A 89 19.15 0.91 12.08
C ALA A 89 20.40 1.36 11.32
N LEU A 90 20.49 2.63 10.93
CA LEU A 90 21.51 3.13 10.02
C LEU A 90 22.50 4.10 10.67
N GLY A 91 22.24 4.57 11.89
CA GLY A 91 23.13 5.43 12.66
C GLY A 91 24.53 4.85 12.84
N PRO A 92 24.69 3.55 13.20
CA PRO A 92 26.00 2.89 13.25
C PRO A 92 26.78 2.89 11.93
N TYR A 93 26.09 3.14 10.81
CA TYR A 93 26.65 3.18 9.45
C TYR A 93 26.81 4.62 8.92
N GLY A 94 26.62 5.61 9.80
CA GLY A 94 26.86 7.03 9.52
C GLY A 94 25.61 7.82 9.13
N PHE A 95 24.40 7.25 9.24
CA PHE A 95 23.16 8.02 9.03
C PHE A 95 22.99 9.10 10.10
N ASP A 96 22.56 10.27 9.65
CA ASP A 96 22.21 11.41 10.49
C ASP A 96 20.90 11.99 9.97
N ALA A 97 19.84 11.95 10.77
CA ALA A 97 18.50 12.35 10.33
C ALA A 97 18.44 13.84 9.94
N GLU A 98 19.10 14.74 10.68
CA GLU A 98 19.08 16.18 10.40
C GLU A 98 19.81 16.50 9.09
N ARG A 99 20.88 15.75 8.78
CA ARG A 99 21.67 15.94 7.56
C ARG A 99 21.09 15.22 6.34
N ASP A 100 20.65 13.98 6.51
CA ASP A 100 20.40 13.07 5.39
C ASP A 100 18.92 13.04 4.93
N ILE A 101 17.98 13.44 5.79
CA ILE A 101 16.55 13.54 5.42
C ILE A 101 16.28 14.93 4.85
N ALA A 102 15.96 14.98 3.56
CA ALA A 102 15.56 16.22 2.91
C ALA A 102 14.07 16.56 3.12
N ALA A 103 13.21 15.54 3.13
CA ALA A 103 11.77 15.67 3.33
C ALA A 103 11.15 14.31 3.64
N ILE A 104 10.00 14.33 4.33
CA ILE A 104 9.16 13.16 4.56
C ILE A 104 7.77 13.43 3.97
N THR A 105 7.20 12.43 3.32
CA THR A 105 5.82 12.47 2.82
C THR A 105 5.11 11.20 3.24
N VAL A 106 3.90 11.36 3.80
CA VAL A 106 3.08 10.24 4.26
C VAL A 106 1.86 10.11 3.37
N ASN A 107 1.76 8.98 2.67
CA ASN A 107 0.60 8.62 1.85
C ASN A 107 -0.28 7.62 2.62
N ARG A 108 -1.49 8.03 3.00
CA ARG A 108 -2.44 7.20 3.75
C ARG A 108 -3.43 6.54 2.79
N TRP A 109 -3.52 5.20 2.82
CA TRP A 109 -4.41 4.41 1.95
C TRP A 109 -5.46 3.58 2.72
N PRO A 110 -6.33 4.21 3.54
CA PRO A 110 -7.31 3.54 4.41
C PRO A 110 -8.42 2.76 3.68
N HIS A 111 -8.58 3.03 2.38
CA HIS A 111 -9.54 2.42 1.46
C HIS A 111 -8.88 2.05 0.13
N GLY A 112 -7.57 1.80 0.13
CA GLY A 112 -6.78 1.66 -1.10
C GLY A 112 -7.03 0.37 -1.89
N TYR A 113 -7.58 -0.66 -1.26
CA TYR A 113 -7.84 -1.96 -1.88
C TYR A 113 -9.28 -2.42 -1.65
N ALA A 114 -9.85 -3.05 -2.67
CA ALA A 114 -11.09 -3.81 -2.54
C ALA A 114 -10.85 -4.98 -1.57
N TYR A 115 -11.86 -5.30 -0.76
CA TYR A 115 -11.76 -6.44 0.16
C TYR A 115 -11.87 -7.75 -0.63
N GLU A 116 -10.77 -8.49 -0.69
CA GLU A 116 -10.72 -9.85 -1.22
C GLU A 116 -11.22 -10.83 -0.17
N TYR A 117 -12.08 -11.76 -0.60
CA TYR A 117 -12.69 -12.72 0.30
C TYR A 117 -11.70 -13.77 0.77
N ASN A 118 -11.78 -14.10 2.05
CA ASN A 118 -11.04 -15.19 2.65
C ASN A 118 -11.99 -16.38 2.86
N GLU A 119 -11.78 -17.46 2.10
CA GLU A 119 -12.62 -18.67 2.13
C GLU A 119 -12.73 -19.31 3.53
N LEU A 120 -11.77 -19.06 4.43
CA LEU A 120 -11.81 -19.57 5.79
C LEU A 120 -12.75 -18.78 6.72
N PHE A 121 -13.01 -17.50 6.42
CA PHE A 121 -13.66 -16.57 7.36
C PHE A 121 -14.87 -15.82 6.79
N ASP A 122 -15.04 -15.78 5.47
CA ASP A 122 -16.11 -15.03 4.80
C ASP A 122 -17.27 -15.92 4.32
N GLY A 123 -17.37 -17.15 4.84
CA GLY A 123 -18.44 -18.08 4.55
C GLY A 123 -18.40 -18.56 3.10
N ASP A 124 -19.49 -18.39 2.38
CA ASP A 124 -19.65 -18.85 0.99
C ASP A 124 -19.38 -17.76 -0.07
N TRP A 125 -18.79 -16.64 0.36
CA TRP A 125 -18.39 -15.57 -0.54
C TRP A 125 -17.24 -16.02 -1.44
N SER A 126 -17.33 -15.69 -2.73
CA SER A 126 -16.42 -16.08 -3.78
C SER A 126 -16.47 -15.04 -4.91
N PRO A 127 -15.58 -15.11 -5.92
CA PRO A 127 -15.65 -14.22 -7.08
C PRO A 127 -17.02 -14.20 -7.77
N LYS A 128 -17.82 -15.28 -7.65
CA LYS A 128 -19.15 -15.42 -8.26
C LYS A 128 -20.32 -15.23 -7.29
N LYS A 129 -20.06 -15.06 -5.99
CA LYS A 129 -21.10 -14.98 -4.95
C LYS A 129 -20.66 -14.04 -3.84
N GLY A 130 -21.47 -13.04 -3.52
CA GLY A 130 -21.12 -12.07 -2.50
C GLY A 130 -21.85 -10.75 -2.70
N PRO A 131 -21.70 -9.79 -1.76
CA PRO A 131 -22.35 -8.49 -1.86
C PRO A 131 -21.95 -7.71 -3.11
N HIS A 132 -20.74 -7.92 -3.65
CA HIS A 132 -20.28 -7.25 -4.88
C HIS A 132 -21.14 -7.61 -6.11
N ILE A 133 -21.69 -8.83 -6.19
CA ILE A 133 -22.56 -9.26 -7.29
C ILE A 133 -23.87 -8.48 -7.28
N THR A 134 -24.51 -8.37 -6.12
CA THR A 134 -25.74 -7.59 -5.97
C THR A 134 -25.46 -6.11 -6.14
N ALA A 135 -24.37 -5.60 -5.56
CA ALA A 135 -24.01 -4.19 -5.59
C ALA A 135 -23.64 -3.69 -6.99
N ARG A 136 -23.10 -4.55 -7.87
CA ARG A 136 -22.73 -4.18 -9.24
C ARG A 136 -23.85 -4.36 -10.26
N ALA A 137 -25.02 -4.84 -9.85
CA ALA A 137 -26.13 -5.10 -10.75
C ALA A 137 -26.54 -3.82 -11.52
N ARG A 138 -26.83 -3.98 -12.81
CA ARG A 138 -27.25 -2.88 -13.68
C ARG A 138 -28.54 -2.25 -13.17
N VAL A 139 -28.62 -0.91 -13.21
CA VAL A 139 -29.82 -0.14 -12.89
C VAL A 139 -30.23 0.69 -14.11
N GLY A 140 -31.25 0.24 -14.84
CA GLY A 140 -31.73 0.94 -16.04
C GLY A 140 -30.65 1.04 -17.11
N LYS A 141 -30.10 2.24 -17.36
CA LYS A 141 -28.99 2.48 -18.30
C LYS A 141 -27.64 2.71 -17.60
N LEU A 142 -27.53 2.35 -16.33
CA LEU A 142 -26.32 2.50 -15.52
C LEU A 142 -25.72 1.13 -15.21
N ALA A 143 -24.45 0.94 -15.55
CA ALA A 143 -23.64 -0.22 -15.14
C ALA A 143 -22.49 0.25 -14.24
N ILE A 144 -22.07 -0.60 -13.30
CA ILE A 144 -21.07 -0.26 -12.29
C ILE A 144 -19.79 -1.04 -12.59
N ALA A 145 -18.65 -0.34 -12.67
CA ALA A 145 -17.33 -0.94 -12.92
C ALA A 145 -16.26 -0.32 -12.02
N ASN A 146 -15.51 -1.18 -11.34
CA ASN A 146 -14.29 -0.92 -10.56
C ASN A 146 -13.77 -2.25 -9.96
N SER A 147 -12.66 -2.21 -9.23
CA SER A 147 -12.13 -3.35 -8.47
C SER A 147 -13.12 -3.89 -7.42
N ASP A 148 -13.86 -3.02 -6.73
CA ASP A 148 -14.88 -3.42 -5.74
C ASP A 148 -16.00 -4.26 -6.36
N SER A 149 -16.39 -3.97 -7.60
CA SER A 149 -17.38 -4.74 -8.36
C SER A 149 -16.88 -6.13 -8.71
N SER A 150 -15.58 -6.40 -8.58
CA SER A 150 -14.96 -7.71 -8.76
C SER A 150 -14.57 -8.37 -7.42
N ALA A 151 -14.72 -7.67 -6.29
CA ALA A 151 -14.13 -8.06 -5.00
C ALA A 151 -12.65 -8.45 -5.14
N TYR A 152 -11.91 -7.70 -5.97
CA TYR A 152 -10.54 -8.04 -6.38
C TYR A 152 -9.73 -6.77 -6.57
N ALA A 153 -8.64 -6.64 -5.81
CA ALA A 153 -7.97 -5.36 -5.59
C ALA A 153 -7.03 -4.91 -6.73
N TYR A 154 -6.80 -5.77 -7.72
CA TYR A 154 -5.78 -5.56 -8.75
C TYR A 154 -6.31 -4.88 -10.00
N VAL A 155 -5.38 -4.28 -10.76
CA VAL A 155 -5.71 -3.49 -11.95
C VAL A 155 -6.48 -4.27 -13.01
N ASN A 156 -6.16 -5.56 -13.20
CA ASN A 156 -6.89 -6.42 -14.11
C ASN A 156 -8.34 -6.65 -13.66
N GLY A 157 -8.61 -6.72 -12.35
CA GLY A 157 -9.98 -6.79 -11.82
C GLY A 157 -10.83 -5.57 -12.19
N ALA A 158 -10.22 -4.38 -12.22
CA ALA A 158 -10.88 -3.15 -12.65
C ALA A 158 -11.10 -3.11 -14.17
N VAL A 159 -10.13 -3.58 -14.96
CA VAL A 159 -10.25 -3.68 -16.44
C VAL A 159 -11.34 -4.67 -16.83
N ASP A 160 -11.34 -5.87 -16.25
CA ASP A 160 -12.35 -6.90 -16.51
C ASP A 160 -13.76 -6.41 -16.14
N ALA A 161 -13.87 -5.68 -15.03
CA ALA A 161 -15.14 -5.05 -14.63
C ALA A 161 -15.63 -4.00 -15.65
N ALA A 162 -14.72 -3.23 -16.25
CA ALA A 162 -15.06 -2.25 -17.27
C ALA A 162 -15.53 -2.90 -18.58
N ILE A 163 -14.87 -3.99 -19.00
CA ILE A 163 -15.29 -4.80 -20.15
C ILE A 163 -16.71 -5.32 -19.91
N ARG A 164 -16.94 -6.02 -18.79
CA ARG A 164 -18.26 -6.53 -18.40
C ARG A 164 -19.33 -5.44 -18.41
N ALA A 165 -19.08 -4.30 -17.77
CA ALA A 165 -20.08 -3.24 -17.68
C ALA A 165 -20.42 -2.63 -19.04
N THR A 166 -19.46 -2.57 -19.95
CA THR A 166 -19.67 -2.11 -21.34
C THR A 166 -20.54 -3.12 -22.10
N GLU A 167 -20.27 -4.41 -21.96
CA GLU A 167 -21.10 -5.49 -22.53
C GLU A 167 -22.51 -5.51 -21.95
N GLU A 168 -22.67 -5.30 -20.64
CA GLU A 168 -24.00 -5.21 -20.01
C GLU A 168 -24.83 -4.04 -20.56
N LEU A 169 -24.21 -2.95 -21.00
CA LEU A 169 -24.89 -1.76 -21.54
C LEU A 169 -25.23 -1.89 -23.02
N PHE A 170 -24.30 -2.42 -23.82
CA PHE A 170 -24.35 -2.35 -25.28
C PHE A 170 -24.28 -3.70 -25.98
N GLY A 171 -23.96 -4.77 -25.25
CA GLY A 171 -23.99 -6.12 -25.77
C GLY A 171 -25.40 -6.49 -26.18
N THR A 172 -25.53 -7.01 -27.39
CA THR A 172 -26.75 -7.69 -27.84
C THR A 172 -26.85 -9.00 -27.04
N ALA A 173 -27.78 -9.05 -26.10
CA ALA A 173 -28.18 -10.29 -25.44
C ALA A 173 -28.80 -11.26 -26.46
#